data_AF-A0AAN0K0J8-F1
#
_entry.id   AF-A0AAN0K0J8-F1
#
_cell.length_a   1.000
_cell.length_b   1.000
_cell.length_c   1.000
_cell.angle_alpha   90.00
_cell.angle_beta   90.00
_cell.angle_gamma   90.00
#
_symmetry.space_group_name_H-M   'P 1'
#
loop_
_entity.id
_entity.type
_entity.pdbx_description
1 polymer ?
#
loop_
_entity_poly.entity_id
_entity_poly.type
_entity_poly.pdbx_seq_one_letter_code
_entity_poly.pdbx_strand_id
1 'polypeptide(L)' 'MSREKQILDALTTSPRALTSMGIVKIIYKDVPEALWPMAENNVKLHLEKLRKENKIVIEARPGADDLHWKAVPSKI' A
#
# COMPACT_ATOMS: atom_id res chain seq x y z
N MET A 1 -3.86 12.23 -11.21
CA MET A 1 -2.96 11.53 -10.26
C MET A 1 -3.19 10.03 -10.42
N SER A 2 -2.15 9.20 -10.55
CA SER A 2 -2.33 7.75 -10.70
C SER A 2 -2.54 7.06 -9.34
N ARG A 3 -3.19 5.88 -9.34
CA ARG A 3 -3.37 5.08 -8.13
C ARG A 3 -2.04 4.67 -7.52
N GLU A 4 -1.05 4.32 -8.35
CA GLU A 4 0.31 4.01 -7.91
C GLU A 4 0.97 5.18 -7.18
N LYS A 5 0.79 6.41 -7.66
CA LYS A 5 1.31 7.60 -6.96
C LYS A 5 0.67 7.75 -5.58
N GLN A 6 -0.65 7.60 -5.47
CA GLN A 6 -1.35 7.68 -4.18
C GLN A 6 -0.87 6.58 -3.20
N ILE A 7 -0.62 5.37 -3.69
CA ILE A 7 -0.08 4.26 -2.88
C ILE A 7 1.34 4.57 -2.42
N LEU A 8 2.22 5.04 -3.31
CA LEU A 8 3.58 5.43 -2.95
C LEU A 8 3.60 6.58 -1.95
N ASP A 9 2.76 7.60 -2.15
CA ASP A 9 2.65 8.75 -1.25
C ASP A 9 2.17 8.28 0.15
N ALA A 10 1.18 7.38 0.24
CA ALA A 10 0.73 6.79 1.50
C ALA A 10 1.82 5.98 2.23
N LEU A 11 2.58 5.18 1.48
CA LEU A 11 3.67 4.37 2.03
C LEU A 11 4.89 5.19 2.45
N THR A 12 5.16 6.31 1.77
CA THR A 12 6.29 7.19 2.05
C THR A 12 6.01 8.09 3.26
N THR A 13 4.76 8.53 3.42
CA THR A 13 4.34 9.38 4.54
C THR A 13 4.09 8.60 5.82
N SER A 14 3.86 7.29 5.73
CA SER A 14 3.68 6.43 6.89
C SER A 14 5.03 6.04 7.51
N PRO A 15 5.24 6.27 8.82
CA PRO A 15 6.47 5.84 9.51
C PRO A 15 6.55 4.32 9.70
N ARG A 16 5.43 3.60 9.50
CA ARG A 16 5.32 2.15 9.64
C ARG A 16 4.89 1.52 8.31
N ALA A 17 5.27 0.26 8.11
CA ALA A 17 4.73 -0.52 7.01
C ALA A 17 3.19 -0.65 7.13
N LEU A 18 2.51 -0.65 5.99
CA LEU A 18 1.05 -0.67 5.90
C LEU A 18 0.56 -1.96 5.25
N THR A 19 -0.58 -2.47 5.70
CA THR A 19 -1.30 -3.53 4.98
C THR A 19 -2.04 -2.95 3.77
N SER A 20 -2.47 -3.79 2.83
CA SER A 20 -3.31 -3.37 1.70
C SER A 20 -4.58 -2.66 2.17
N MET A 21 -5.25 -3.17 3.20
CA MET A 21 -6.42 -2.51 3.80
C MET A 21 -6.05 -1.19 4.49
N GLY A 22 -4.89 -1.11 5.15
CA GLY A 22 -4.40 0.14 5.72
C GLY A 22 -4.22 1.23 4.65
N ILE A 23 -3.73 0.86 3.48
CA ILE A 23 -3.60 1.75 2.33
C ILE A 23 -4.97 2.15 1.78
N VAL A 24 -5.92 1.20 1.69
CA VAL A 24 -7.30 1.51 1.28
C VAL A 24 -7.92 2.57 2.16
N LYS A 25 -7.81 2.44 3.50
CA LYS A 25 -8.36 3.41 4.46
C LYS A 25 -7.79 4.82 4.27
N ILE A 26 -6.55 4.95 3.79
CA ILE A 26 -5.92 6.25 3.51
C ILE A 26 -6.42 6.84 2.19
N ILE A 27 -6.46 6.04 1.12
CA ILE A 27 -6.73 6.56 -0.23
C ILE A 27 -8.24 6.63 -0.54
N TYR A 28 -9.04 5.78 0.09
CA TYR A 28 -10.50 5.67 -0.11
C TYR A 28 -11.29 6.25 1.07
N LYS A 29 -10.71 7.19 1.82
CA LYS A 29 -11.33 7.80 3.01
C LYS A 29 -12.72 8.42 2.76
N ASP A 30 -12.96 8.88 1.53
CA ASP A 30 -14.22 9.53 1.12
C ASP A 30 -15.16 8.57 0.37
N VAL A 31 -14.81 7.28 0.30
CA VAL A 31 -15.60 6.21 -0.35
C VAL A 31 -16.25 5.35 0.73
N PRO A 32 -17.53 4.95 0.60
CA PRO A 32 -18.20 4.10 1.57
C PRO A 32 -17.42 2.83 1.93
N GLU A 33 -17.33 2.50 3.23
CA GLU A 33 -16.55 1.37 3.71
C GLU A 33 -16.97 0.02 3.11
N ALA A 34 -18.25 -0.12 2.77
CA ALA A 34 -18.79 -1.30 2.09
C ALA A 34 -18.09 -1.59 0.74
N LEU A 35 -17.46 -0.59 0.12
CA LEU A 35 -16.73 -0.72 -1.15
C LEU A 35 -15.23 -0.97 -0.95
N TRP A 36 -14.71 -0.85 0.28
CA TRP A 36 -13.28 -1.03 0.57
C TRP A 36 -12.73 -2.42 0.24
N PRO A 37 -13.47 -3.53 0.44
CA PRO A 37 -12.98 -4.85 0.03
C PRO A 37 -12.68 -4.95 -1.48
N MET A 38 -13.51 -4.31 -2.31
CA MET A 38 -13.28 -4.25 -3.77
C MET A 38 -12.09 -3.35 -4.13
N ALA A 39 -11.93 -2.25 -3.40
CA ALA A 39 -10.77 -1.37 -3.55
C ALA A 39 -9.46 -2.08 -3.16
N GLU A 40 -9.49 -2.95 -2.15
CA GLU A 40 -8.31 -3.67 -1.69
C GLU A 40 -7.70 -4.56 -2.76
N ASN A 41 -8.53 -5.27 -3.53
CA ASN A 41 -8.06 -6.09 -4.65
C ASN A 41 -7.32 -5.23 -5.70
N ASN A 42 -7.84 -4.05 -6.02
CA ASN A 42 -7.16 -3.11 -6.91
C ASN A 42 -5.83 -2.61 -6.33
N VAL A 43 -5.79 -2.31 -5.03
CA VAL A 43 -4.55 -1.90 -4.34
C VAL A 43 -3.50 -3.02 -4.37
N LYS A 44 -3.89 -4.28 -4.11
CA LYS A 44 -3.00 -5.45 -4.17
C LYS A 44 -2.32 -5.60 -5.54
N LEU A 45 -3.06 -5.40 -6.64
CA LEU A 45 -2.48 -5.44 -7.99
C LEU A 45 -1.42 -4.35 -8.23
N HIS A 46 -1.69 -3.13 -7.77
CA HIS A 46 -0.72 -2.04 -7.88
C HIS A 46 0.51 -2.26 -6.98
N LEU A 47 0.33 -2.80 -5.77
CA LEU A 47 1.43 -3.16 -4.88
C LEU A 47 2.36 -4.19 -5.52
N GLU A 48 1.82 -5.25 -6.13
CA GLU A 48 2.63 -6.24 -6.83
C GLU A 48 3.40 -5.63 -8.01
N LYS A 49 2.78 -4.72 -8.76
CA LYS A 49 3.49 -3.99 -9.83
C LYS A 49 4.63 -3.15 -9.26
N LEU A 50 4.37 -2.32 -8.25
CA LEU A 50 5.38 -1.46 -7.61
C LEU A 50 6.52 -2.26 -6.97
N ARG A 51 6.22 -3.45 -6.43
CA ARG A 51 7.21 -4.39 -5.89
C ARG A 51 8.13 -4.90 -7.00
N LYS A 52 7.57 -5.31 -8.15
CA LYS A 52 8.35 -5.73 -9.33
C LYS A 52 9.23 -4.61 -9.88
N GLU A 53 8.80 -3.36 -9.73
CA GLU A 53 9.55 -2.16 -10.09
C GLU A 53 10.58 -1.72 -9.01
N ASN A 54 10.75 -2.50 -7.92
CA ASN A 54 11.65 -2.20 -6.80
C ASN A 54 11.35 -0.87 -6.08
N LYS A 55 10.13 -0.34 -6.18
CA LYS A 55 9.73 0.90 -5.51
C LYS A 55 9.24 0.68 -4.09
N ILE A 56 8.80 -0.54 -3.77
CA ILE A 56 8.32 -0.94 -2.46
C ILE A 56 8.83 -2.34 -2.10
N VAL A 57 8.88 -2.64 -0.80
CA VAL A 57 9.27 -3.95 -0.25
C VAL A 57 8.24 -4.43 0.77
N ILE A 58 8.29 -5.73 1.06
CA ILE A 58 7.55 -6.33 2.16
C ILE A 58 8.44 -6.28 3.41
N GLU A 59 7.95 -5.67 4.47
CA GLU A 59 8.55 -5.71 5.81
C GLU A 59 8.08 -7.00 6.50
N ALA A 60 8.99 -7.94 6.71
CA ALA A 60 8.66 -9.19 7.39
C ALA A 60 8.23 -8.90 8.84
N ARG A 61 7.02 -9.35 9.20
CA ARG A 61 6.50 -9.30 10.57
C ARG A 61 6.10 -10.71 11.01
N PRO A 62 6.91 -11.40 11.82
CA PRO A 62 6.60 -12.74 12.30
C PRO A 62 5.23 -12.76 13.02
N GLY A 63 4.38 -13.72 12.65
CA GLY A 63 3.05 -13.87 13.24
C GLY A 63 1.97 -12.92 12.72
N ALA A 64 2.25 -12.13 11.67
CA ALA A 64 1.22 -11.34 11.00
C ALA A 64 0.50 -12.16 9.92
N ASP A 65 -0.83 -12.07 9.89
CA ASP A 65 -1.66 -12.72 8.87
C ASP A 65 -1.58 -12.00 7.51
N ASP A 66 -1.17 -10.72 7.51
CA ASP A 66 -1.13 -9.86 6.33
C ASP A 66 0.29 -9.41 5.96
N LEU A 67 0.47 -9.14 4.66
CA LEU A 67 1.68 -8.49 4.14
C LEU A 67 1.75 -7.02 4.59
N HIS A 68 2.92 -6.61 5.01
CA HIS A 68 3.21 -5.24 5.43
C HIS A 68 4.14 -4.59 4.42
N TRP A 69 3.68 -3.51 3.78
CA TRP A 69 4.34 -2.85 2.67
C TRP A 69 5.06 -1.59 3.12
N LYS A 70 6.24 -1.32 2.56
CA LYS A 70 7.03 -0.12 2.83
C LYS A 70 7.62 0.43 1.54
N ALA A 71 7.64 1.76 1.40
CA ALA A 71 8.34 2.41 0.29
C ALA A 71 9.85 2.19 0.43
N VAL A 72 10.53 1.92 -0.69
CA VAL A 72 11.99 1.95 -0.74
C VAL A 72 12.39 3.42 -0.84
N PRO A 73 13.23 3.95 0.08
CA PRO A 73 13.75 5.30 -0.07
C PRO A 73 14.54 5.38 -1.38
N SER A 74 14.16 6.29 -2.29
CA SER A 74 15.04 6.59 -3.43
C SER A 74 16.35 7.13 -2.88
N LYS A 75 17.47 6.57 -3.32
CA LYS A 75 18.79 7.16 -3.07
C LYS A 75 18.77 8.57 -3.66
N ILE A 76 18.96 9.56 -2.81
CA ILE A 76 19.27 10.94 -3.20
C ILE A 76 20.73 10.96 -3.67
#